data_AF-A0A974P9G6-F1
#
_entry.id   AF-A0A974P9G6-F1
#
_cell.length_a   1.000
_cell.length_b   1.000
_cell.length_c   1.000
_cell.angle_alpha   90.00
_cell.angle_beta   90.00
_cell.angle_gamma   90.00
#
_symmetry.space_group_name_H-M   'P 1'
#
loop_
_entity.id
_entity.type
_entity.pdbx_description
1 polymer ?
#
loop_
_entity_poly.entity_id
_entity_poly.type
_entity_poly.pdbx_seq_one_letter_code
_entity_poly.pdbx_strand_id
1 'polypeptide(L)'
;MEKFYQMANLLLQEIQTPWSYGVDFLLSHSEIHLLEAVKSQEGANVSELAAYSEMTSGAVSQGTKKLLDKELIESYKKRVTARKFFPGLPP
;
A
#
# COMPACT_ATOMS: atom_id res chain seq x y z
N MET A 1 9.96 -22.72 -23.26
CA MET A 1 9.12 -22.86 -22.05
C MET A 1 9.96 -23.06 -20.79
N GLU A 2 10.90 -24.01 -20.75
CA GLU A 2 11.73 -24.28 -19.54
C GLU A 2 12.47 -23.04 -18.98
N LYS A 3 13.17 -22.30 -19.85
CA LYS A 3 13.88 -21.07 -19.44
C LYS A 3 12.95 -19.99 -18.88
N PHE A 4 11.71 -19.91 -19.37
CA PHE A 4 10.72 -18.95 -18.86
C PHE A 4 10.34 -19.28 -17.42
N TYR A 5 10.09 -20.55 -17.11
CA TYR A 5 9.80 -20.97 -15.73
C TYR A 5 10.98 -20.77 -14.79
N GLN A 6 12.21 -21.02 -15.25
CA GLN A 6 13.41 -20.74 -14.46
C GLN A 6 13.54 -19.24 -14.15
N MET A 7 13.32 -18.38 -15.15
CA MET A 7 13.32 -16.92 -14.94
C MET A 7 12.19 -16.47 -14.01
N ALA A 8 10.97 -16.98 -14.21
CA ALA A 8 9.83 -16.66 -13.36
C ALA A 8 10.08 -17.05 -11.90
N ASN A 9 10.70 -18.21 -11.65
CA ASN A 9 11.03 -18.65 -10.29
C ASN A 9 12.10 -17.76 -9.63
N LEU A 10 13.14 -17.36 -10.36
CA LEU A 10 14.15 -16.45 -9.84
C LEU A 10 13.54 -15.09 -9.47
N LEU A 11 12.68 -14.54 -10.35
CA LEU A 11 11.95 -13.30 -10.07
C LEU A 11 11.05 -13.43 -8.84
N LEU A 12 10.31 -14.53 -8.72
CA LEU A 12 9.45 -14.78 -7.56
C LEU A 12 10.26 -14.87 -6.26
N GLN A 13 11.42 -15.54 -6.30
CA GLN A 13 12.31 -15.65 -5.16
C GLN A 13 12.87 -14.27 -4.75
N GLU A 14 13.26 -13.44 -5.71
CA GLU A 14 13.73 -12.08 -5.47
C GLU A 14 12.63 -11.22 -4.83
N ILE A 15 11.42 -11.22 -5.41
CA ILE A 15 10.26 -10.48 -4.89
C ILE A 15 9.91 -10.88 -3.44
N GLN A 16 10.07 -12.16 -3.10
CA GLN A 16 9.77 -12.69 -1.77
C GLN A 16 10.85 -12.40 -0.73
N THR A 17 12.07 -12.04 -1.14
CA THR A 17 13.19 -11.86 -0.21
C THR A 17 13.18 -10.44 0.35
N PRO A 18 12.92 -10.24 1.66
CA PRO A 18 13.00 -8.92 2.26
C PRO A 18 14.46 -8.43 2.28
N TRP A 19 14.68 -7.16 1.95
CA TRP A 19 16.02 -6.57 1.82
C TRP A 19 16.23 -5.43 2.83
N SER A 20 17.49 -5.23 3.26
CA SER A 20 17.87 -4.06 4.06
C SER A 20 18.24 -2.90 3.13
N TYR A 21 17.51 -1.80 3.25
CA TYR A 21 17.74 -0.59 2.47
C TYR A 21 18.60 0.43 3.24
N GLY A 22 19.52 -0.05 4.08
CA GLY A 22 20.33 0.81 4.97
C GLY A 22 19.58 1.27 6.23
N VAL A 23 18.56 0.51 6.63
CA VAL A 23 17.74 0.72 7.83
C VAL A 23 17.71 -0.54 8.69
N ASP A 24 17.32 -0.41 9.95
CA ASP A 24 17.41 -1.47 10.97
C ASP A 24 16.42 -2.62 10.79
N PHE A 25 15.52 -2.54 9.80
CA PHE A 25 14.53 -3.56 9.48
C PHE A 25 14.59 -3.94 8.00
N LEU A 26 14.10 -5.15 7.71
CA LEU A 26 13.96 -5.61 6.35
C LEU A 26 12.62 -5.13 5.76
N LEU A 27 12.64 -4.79 4.47
CA LEU A 27 11.46 -4.42 3.71
C LEU A 27 11.27 -5.39 2.55
N SER A 28 10.07 -5.92 2.44
CA SER A 28 9.63 -6.66 1.25
C SER A 28 9.38 -5.72 0.07
N HIS A 29 9.38 -6.25 -1.14
CA HIS A 29 9.02 -5.49 -2.35
C HIS A 29 7.63 -4.85 -2.24
N SER A 30 6.64 -5.56 -1.66
CA SER A 30 5.30 -5.01 -1.46
C SER A 30 5.26 -3.83 -0.49
N GLU A 31 6.11 -3.83 0.54
CA GLU A 31 6.22 -2.69 1.47
C GLU A 31 6.87 -1.48 0.80
N ILE A 32 7.88 -1.70 -0.06
CA ILE A 32 8.49 -0.63 -0.85
C ILE A 32 7.46 -0.01 -1.81
N HIS A 33 6.74 -0.81 -2.58
CA HIS A 33 5.69 -0.29 -3.46
C HIS A 33 4.59 0.44 -2.72
N LEU A 34 4.22 -0.03 -1.53
CA LEU A 34 3.25 0.67 -0.71
C LEU A 34 3.79 2.01 -0.16
N LEU A 35 5.06 2.09 0.22
CA LEU A 35 5.71 3.36 0.58
C LEU A 35 5.73 4.35 -0.58
N GLU A 36 6.03 3.88 -1.80
CA GLU A 36 5.97 4.69 -3.02
C GLU A 36 4.55 5.21 -3.28
N ALA A 37 3.53 4.36 -3.10
CA ALA A 37 2.13 4.74 -3.24
C ALA A 37 1.72 5.79 -2.19
N VAL A 38 2.09 5.62 -0.93
CA VAL A 38 1.82 6.59 0.14
C VAL A 38 2.48 7.94 -0.15
N LYS A 39 3.73 7.94 -0.62
CA LYS A 39 4.43 9.16 -1.03
C LYS A 39 3.79 9.84 -2.24
N SER A 40 3.33 9.05 -3.22
CA SER A 40 2.73 9.56 -4.46
C SER A 40 1.31 10.06 -4.27
N GLN A 41 0.59 9.54 -3.28
CA GLN A 41 -0.79 9.88 -2.96
C GLN A 41 -0.87 10.40 -1.52
N GLU A 42 -0.18 11.52 -1.24
CA GLU A 42 -0.10 12.07 0.11
C GLU A 42 -1.50 12.39 0.66
N GLY A 43 -1.81 11.85 1.84
CA GLY A 43 -3.11 12.01 2.48
C GLY A 43 -4.25 11.18 1.90
N ALA A 44 -3.94 10.23 1.04
CA ALA A 44 -4.87 9.19 0.63
C ALA A 44 -5.23 8.26 1.80
N ASN A 45 -6.49 7.84 1.81
CA ASN A 45 -6.96 6.80 2.70
C ASN A 45 -6.70 5.40 2.10
N VAL A 46 -6.98 4.35 2.89
CA VAL A 46 -6.75 2.96 2.49
C VAL A 46 -7.43 2.59 1.16
N SER A 47 -8.65 3.06 0.92
CA SER A 47 -9.38 2.75 -0.31
C SER A 47 -8.80 3.47 -1.53
N GLU A 48 -8.34 4.70 -1.34
CA GLU A 48 -7.65 5.48 -2.40
C GLU A 48 -6.30 4.85 -2.74
N LEU A 49 -5.52 4.44 -1.74
CA LEU A 49 -4.26 3.73 -1.94
C LEU A 49 -4.48 2.38 -2.64
N ALA A 50 -5.49 1.61 -2.22
CA ALA A 50 -5.85 0.35 -2.85
C ALA A 50 -6.21 0.50 -4.33
N ALA A 51 -6.95 1.56 -4.67
CA ALA A 51 -7.27 1.88 -6.06
C ALA A 51 -6.02 2.30 -6.86
N TYR A 52 -5.14 3.11 -6.27
CA TYR A 52 -3.91 3.56 -6.92
C TYR A 52 -2.91 2.43 -7.16
N SER A 53 -2.76 1.52 -6.20
CA SER A 53 -1.78 0.42 -6.27
C SER A 53 -2.34 -0.88 -6.84
N GLU A 54 -3.58 -0.88 -7.33
CA GLU A 54 -4.29 -2.09 -7.81
C GLU A 54 -4.28 -3.26 -6.80
N MET A 55 -4.32 -2.95 -5.51
CA MET A 55 -4.32 -3.92 -4.41
C MET A 55 -5.68 -3.97 -3.72
N THR A 56 -5.95 -5.04 -2.98
CA THR A 56 -7.14 -5.09 -2.13
C THR A 56 -6.98 -4.18 -0.91
N SER A 57 -8.07 -3.58 -0.42
CA SER A 57 -8.04 -2.75 0.80
C SER A 57 -7.51 -3.53 2.01
N GLY A 58 -7.72 -4.85 2.07
CA GLY A 58 -7.19 -5.71 3.12
C GLY A 58 -5.66 -5.84 3.07
N ALA A 59 -5.09 -6.03 1.87
CA ALA A 59 -3.64 -6.06 1.67
C ALA A 59 -3.00 -4.70 2.00
N VAL A 60 -3.61 -3.61 1.54
CA VAL A 60 -3.16 -2.25 1.88
C VAL A 60 -3.23 -2.00 3.38
N SER A 61 -4.34 -2.38 4.05
CA SER A 61 -4.48 -2.21 5.51
C SER A 61 -3.42 -2.97 6.30
N GLN A 62 -3.11 -4.21 5.89
CA GLN A 62 -2.05 -4.99 6.54
C GLN A 62 -0.67 -4.38 6.29
N GLY A 63 -0.40 -3.93 5.06
CA GLY A 63 0.85 -3.29 4.69
C GLY A 63 1.06 -1.97 5.43
N THR A 64 0.06 -1.09 5.47
CA THR A 64 0.16 0.20 6.17
C THR A 64 0.33 0.00 7.67
N LYS A 65 -0.32 -1.02 8.26
CA LYS A 65 -0.08 -1.38 9.67
C LYS A 65 1.39 -1.74 9.93
N LYS A 66 1.99 -2.59 9.08
CA LYS A 66 3.42 -2.95 9.21
C LYS A 66 4.34 -1.74 9.08
N LEU A 67 4.04 -0.83 8.16
CA LEU A 67 4.82 0.39 7.96
C LEU A 67 4.66 1.37 9.13
N LEU A 68 3.48 1.47 9.74
CA LEU A 68 3.25 2.23 10.97
C LEU A 68 4.03 1.64 12.15
N ASP A 69 4.02 0.32 12.32
CA ASP A 69 4.76 -0.37 13.38
C ASP A 69 6.30 -0.17 13.24
N LYS A 70 6.77 0.09 12.01
CA LYS A 70 8.17 0.44 11.68
C LYS A 70 8.46 1.95 11.70
N GLU A 71 7.47 2.78 12.04
CA GLU A 71 7.56 4.25 12.06
C GLU A 71 7.95 4.87 10.70
N LEU A 72 7.65 4.18 9.60
CA LEU A 72 7.96 4.62 8.24
C LEU A 72 6.89 5.52 7.61
N ILE A 73 5.67 5.44 8.14
CA ILE A 73 4.55 6.29 7.73
C ILE A 73 3.82 6.75 8.99
N GLU A 74 3.01 7.80 8.85
CA GLU A 74 2.14 8.29 9.91
C GLU A 74 0.67 8.25 9.46
N SER A 75 -0.24 8.20 10.44
CA SER A 75 -1.67 8.28 10.18
C SER A 75 -2.24 9.52 10.84
N TYR A 76 -3.09 10.24 10.11
CA TYR A 76 -3.77 11.42 10.64
C TYR A 76 -5.25 11.42 10.28
N LYS A 77 -6.07 12.02 11.15
CA LYS A 77 -7.50 12.19 10.89
C LYS A 77 -7.71 13.43 10.04
N LYS A 78 -8.02 13.24 8.75
CA LYS A 78 -8.47 14.33 7.88
C LYS A 78 -9.79 14.88 8.43
N ARG A 79 -9.84 16.17 8.78
CA ARG A 79 -11.10 16.84 9.13
C ARG A 79 -11.96 16.95 7.87
N VAL A 80 -12.89 16.01 7.70
CA VAL A 80 -13.90 16.08 6.65
C VAL A 80 -15.10 16.84 7.19
N THR A 81 -15.29 18.08 6.74
CA THR A 81 -16.53 18.81 7.00
C THR A 81 -17.65 18.09 6.25
N ALA A 82 -18.53 17.40 6.97
CA ALA A 82 -19.61 16.61 6.38
C ALA A 82 -20.55 17.51 5.56
N ARG A 83 -20.33 17.60 4.25
CA ARG A 83 -21.30 18.18 3.33
C ARG A 83 -22.14 17.03 2.79
N LYS A 84 -23.09 16.57 3.62
CA LYS A 84 -24.11 15.61 3.21
C LYS A 84 -25.05 16.33 2.25
N PHE A 85 -24.86 16.14 0.95
CA PHE A 85 -25.88 16.45 -0.05
C PHE A 85 -26.85 15.26 -0.08
N PHE A 86 -28.10 15.51 0.32
CA PHE A 86 -29.20 14.56 0.18
C PHE A 86 -30.01 14.96 -1.07
N PRO A 87 -29.87 14.27 -2.21
CA PRO A 87 -30.76 14.49 -3.34
C PRO A 87 -32.09 13.76 -3.08
N GLY A 88 -33.18 14.54 -3.03
CA GLY A 88 -34.54 14.05 -3.26
C GLY A 88 -35.25 13.43 -2.05
N LEU A 89 -36.03 14.26 -1.34
CA LEU A 89 -37.30 13.78 -0.80
C LEU A 89 -38.27 13.62 -1.99
N PRO A 90 -39.06 12.55 -2.08
CA PRO A 90 -40.15 12.48 -3.06
C PRO A 90 -41.19 13.57 -2.74
N PRO A 91 -41.98 14.01 -3.74
CA PRO A 91 -42.87 15.17 -3.63
C PRO A 91 -43.90 15.05 -2.50
#